data_AF-A0A9P8BBX4-F1
#
_entry.id   AF-A0A9P8BBX4-F1
#
_cell.length_a   1.000
_cell.length_b   1.000
_cell.length_c   1.000
_cell.angle_alpha   90.00
_cell.angle_beta   90.00
_cell.angle_gamma   90.00
#
_symmetry.space_group_name_H-M   'P 1'
#
loop_
_entity.id
_entity.type
_entity.pdbx_description
1 polymer ?
#
loop_
_entity_poly.entity_id
_entity_poly.type
_entity_poly.pdbx_seq_one_letter_code
_entity_poly.pdbx_strand_id
1 'polypeptide(L)'
;MQKTSQLAFALFSALAALAPVSSAPIIFCDLVELSPTITAITPGTAVTGLGLTQTSGAATLTNNGFHGGWDWVNGGLGAFDGCHDWWLNIGTSSHSYKPLTWAFDDQITTNWAGGPGEIMTTTATVGQTLQLAPSSEFLACKESGSWILYLQTGTDVPAGVECVTTQLEEGTSTAI
;
A
#
# COMPACT_ATOMS: atom_id res chain seq x y z
N MET A 1 -63.74 0.02 66.38
CA MET A 1 -64.76 0.31 65.35
C MET A 1 -64.03 0.73 64.08
N GLN A 2 -64.31 0.01 62.99
CA GLN A 2 -63.68 0.10 61.67
C GLN A 2 -63.62 1.53 61.11
N LYS A 3 -62.51 1.86 60.45
CA LYS A 3 -62.52 2.80 59.33
C LYS A 3 -61.78 2.20 58.13
N THR A 4 -62.49 2.25 57.03
CA THR A 4 -62.28 1.74 55.68
C THR A 4 -61.28 2.55 54.87
N SER A 5 -60.88 1.96 53.72
CA SER A 5 -60.54 2.64 52.46
C SER A 5 -59.10 3.22 52.35
N GLN A 6 -58.31 3.05 51.29
CA GLN A 6 -58.60 2.76 49.88
C GLN A 6 -57.44 1.98 49.21
N LEU A 7 -57.76 1.13 48.22
CA LEU A 7 -56.82 0.66 47.21
C LEU A 7 -56.41 1.83 46.30
N ALA A 8 -55.11 2.01 46.07
CA ALA A 8 -54.59 2.80 44.96
C ALA A 8 -53.81 1.87 44.02
N PHE A 9 -54.44 1.52 42.90
CA PHE A 9 -53.78 0.91 41.75
C PHE A 9 -52.96 2.00 41.05
N ALA A 10 -51.64 1.98 41.21
CA ALA A 10 -50.75 2.79 40.39
C ALA A 10 -50.49 2.06 39.07
N LEU A 11 -51.11 2.52 37.98
CA LEU A 11 -50.64 2.21 36.62
C LEU A 11 -49.32 2.96 36.40
N PHE A 12 -48.20 2.24 36.40
CA PHE A 12 -46.95 2.76 35.84
C PHE A 12 -47.02 2.63 34.31
N SER A 13 -47.26 3.75 33.63
CA SER A 13 -47.04 3.88 32.20
C SER A 13 -45.56 3.67 31.89
N ALA A 14 -45.21 2.57 31.23
CA ALA A 14 -43.90 2.36 30.66
C ALA A 14 -43.71 3.31 29.46
N LEU A 15 -43.04 4.45 29.66
CA LEU A 15 -42.42 5.16 28.54
C LEU A 15 -41.18 4.35 28.16
N ALA A 16 -41.28 3.58 27.08
CA ALA A 16 -40.10 3.12 26.36
C ALA A 16 -39.36 4.36 25.84
N ALA A 17 -38.27 4.73 26.51
CA ALA A 17 -37.36 5.74 26.01
C ALA A 17 -36.79 5.23 24.67
N LEU A 18 -37.20 5.86 23.57
CA LEU A 18 -36.51 5.73 22.29
C LEU A 18 -35.09 6.27 22.52
N ALA A 19 -34.12 5.37 22.69
CA ALA A 19 -32.72 5.76 22.67
C ALA A 19 -32.45 6.48 21.34
N PRO A 20 -31.76 7.63 21.35
CA PRO A 20 -31.37 8.28 20.11
C PRO A 20 -30.54 7.28 19.30
N VAL A 21 -30.91 7.09 18.04
CA VAL A 21 -30.09 6.37 17.06
C VAL A 21 -28.73 7.07 17.08
N SER A 22 -27.73 6.38 17.63
CA SER A 22 -26.33 6.81 17.55
C SER A 22 -26.02 6.95 16.07
N SER A 23 -25.87 8.18 15.60
CA SER A 23 -25.36 8.45 14.27
C SER A 23 -23.98 7.83 14.20
N ALA A 24 -23.83 6.78 13.40
CA ALA A 24 -22.51 6.24 13.08
C ALA A 24 -21.63 7.39 12.59
N PRO A 25 -20.37 7.50 13.05
CA PRO A 25 -19.47 8.53 12.55
C PRO A 25 -19.35 8.35 11.03
N ILE A 26 -19.61 9.43 10.30
CA ILE A 26 -19.35 9.49 8.87
C ILE A 26 -17.82 9.52 8.75
N ILE A 27 -17.21 8.41 8.36
CA ILE A 27 -15.78 8.37 8.07
C ILE A 27 -15.61 9.08 6.73
N PHE A 28 -15.16 10.33 6.77
CA PHE A 28 -14.68 11.03 5.57
C PHE A 28 -13.26 10.52 5.32
N CYS A 29 -13.12 9.71 4.28
CA CYS A 29 -11.82 9.41 3.72
C CYS A 29 -11.60 10.45 2.64
N ASP A 30 -10.63 11.33 2.85
CA ASP A 30 -10.32 12.36 1.88
C ASP A 30 -10.01 11.72 0.53
N LEU A 31 -10.48 12.39 -0.53
CA LEU A 31 -10.14 12.01 -1.89
C LEU A 31 -8.62 12.16 -2.04
N VAL A 32 -7.93 11.06 -2.28
CA VAL A 32 -6.50 11.13 -2.58
C VAL A 32 -6.30 11.74 -3.96
N GLU A 33 -5.43 12.74 -4.00
CA GLU A 33 -4.92 13.33 -5.23
C GLU A 33 -4.26 12.23 -6.05
N LEU A 34 -4.69 12.07 -7.31
CA LEU A 34 -4.12 11.07 -8.19
C LEU A 34 -2.67 11.45 -8.52
N SER A 35 -1.70 10.75 -7.93
CA SER A 35 -0.32 10.88 -8.37
C SER A 35 -0.07 10.10 -9.67
N PRO A 36 0.94 10.50 -10.45
CA PRO A 36 1.41 9.73 -11.60
C PRO A 36 1.88 8.33 -11.20
N THR A 37 1.95 7.45 -12.18
CA THR A 37 2.44 6.09 -12.00
C THR A 37 3.94 6.06 -11.72
N ILE A 38 4.35 5.14 -10.83
CA ILE A 38 5.75 4.76 -10.67
C ILE A 38 6.12 3.82 -11.81
N THR A 39 7.10 4.22 -12.61
CA THR A 39 7.37 3.60 -13.92
C THR A 39 8.81 3.13 -13.99
N ALA A 40 9.04 2.01 -14.68
CA ALA A 40 10.39 1.56 -15.02
C ALA A 40 11.02 2.44 -16.09
N ILE A 41 12.17 3.04 -15.78
CA ILE A 41 12.77 4.10 -16.61
C ILE A 41 14.02 3.68 -17.39
N THR A 42 14.58 2.50 -17.13
CA THR A 42 15.87 2.12 -17.76
C THR A 42 15.70 1.90 -19.27
N PRO A 43 16.32 2.72 -20.14
CA PRO A 43 16.05 2.67 -21.58
C PRO A 43 16.53 1.38 -22.24
N GLY A 44 15.79 0.93 -23.26
CA GLY A 44 16.17 -0.22 -24.08
C GLY A 44 15.91 -1.58 -23.43
N THR A 45 15.19 -1.61 -22.30
CA THR A 45 14.75 -2.85 -21.65
C THR A 45 13.33 -3.19 -22.05
N ALA A 46 12.94 -4.47 -21.90
CA ALA A 46 11.57 -4.91 -22.18
C ALA A 46 10.53 -4.34 -21.21
N VAL A 47 10.98 -3.68 -20.13
CA VAL A 47 10.13 -3.11 -19.09
C VAL A 47 10.10 -1.58 -19.10
N THR A 48 10.88 -0.91 -19.95
CA THR A 48 10.85 0.55 -20.04
C THR A 48 9.43 1.06 -20.30
N GLY A 49 8.95 1.98 -19.47
CA GLY A 49 7.61 2.56 -19.56
C GLY A 49 6.51 1.72 -18.92
N LEU A 50 6.81 0.53 -18.38
CA LEU A 50 5.83 -0.23 -17.62
C LEU A 50 5.68 0.35 -16.20
N GLY A 51 4.43 0.49 -15.77
CA GLY A 51 4.05 1.01 -14.47
C GLY A 51 3.88 -0.06 -13.41
N LEU A 52 4.27 0.27 -12.18
CA LEU A 52 4.06 -0.53 -10.98
C LEU A 52 2.56 -0.69 -10.72
N THR A 53 2.12 -1.95 -10.65
CA THR A 53 0.75 -2.31 -10.26
C THR A 53 0.56 -2.21 -8.76
N GLN A 54 -0.69 -2.09 -8.32
CA GLN A 54 -1.10 -2.29 -6.95
C GLN A 54 -2.20 -3.35 -6.96
N THR A 55 -1.79 -4.59 -6.66
CA THR A 55 -2.68 -5.74 -6.54
C THR A 55 -2.15 -6.63 -5.44
N SER A 56 -3.02 -7.24 -4.64
CA SER A 56 -2.60 -8.13 -3.55
C SER A 56 -1.59 -9.18 -4.01
N GLY A 57 -0.50 -9.34 -3.26
CA GLY A 57 0.55 -10.31 -3.57
C GLY A 57 1.77 -9.68 -4.22
N ALA A 58 2.41 -10.39 -5.15
CA ALA A 58 3.67 -9.96 -5.75
C ALA A 58 3.51 -8.63 -6.51
N ALA A 59 4.47 -7.72 -6.34
CA ALA A 59 4.53 -6.49 -7.11
C ALA A 59 4.85 -6.82 -8.57
N THR A 60 4.13 -6.21 -9.51
CA THR A 60 4.34 -6.45 -10.95
C THR A 60 4.39 -5.16 -11.75
N LEU A 61 5.01 -5.20 -12.93
CA LEU A 61 5.03 -4.11 -13.91
C LEU A 61 4.08 -4.40 -15.08
N THR A 62 3.26 -3.42 -15.46
CA THR A 62 2.30 -3.55 -16.57
C THR A 62 2.15 -2.26 -17.35
N ASN A 63 1.46 -2.29 -18.50
CA ASN A 63 1.17 -1.08 -19.28
C ASN A 63 0.17 -0.13 -18.60
N ASN A 64 -0.59 -0.62 -17.61
CA ASN A 64 -1.60 0.14 -16.88
C ASN A 64 -1.23 0.11 -15.39
N GLY A 65 -0.14 0.77 -15.04
CA GLY A 65 0.29 0.87 -13.65
C GLY A 65 -0.74 1.59 -12.79
N PHE A 66 -0.54 1.53 -11.49
CA PHE A 66 -1.41 2.19 -10.53
C PHE A 66 -1.27 3.72 -10.64
N HIS A 67 -2.40 4.39 -10.61
CA HIS A 67 -2.52 5.84 -10.54
C HIS A 67 -3.26 6.16 -9.23
N GLY A 68 -2.54 6.67 -8.25
CA GLY A 68 -3.08 6.99 -6.93
C GLY A 68 -2.01 7.68 -6.09
N GLY A 69 -2.37 8.20 -4.93
CA GLY A 69 -1.43 8.95 -4.09
C GLY A 69 -0.37 8.04 -3.48
N TRP A 70 0.87 8.53 -3.49
CA TRP A 70 2.03 7.89 -2.88
C TRP A 70 2.44 8.66 -1.63
N ASP A 71 2.49 8.00 -0.47
CA ASP A 71 3.06 8.58 0.75
C ASP A 71 4.51 8.15 0.96
N TRP A 72 5.44 9.06 0.68
CA TRP A 72 6.89 8.89 0.91
C TRP A 72 7.34 9.35 2.31
N VAL A 73 6.51 10.10 3.06
CA VAL A 73 6.91 10.82 4.28
C VAL A 73 7.24 9.86 5.42
N ASN A 74 6.51 8.75 5.52
CA ASN A 74 6.70 7.77 6.58
C ASN A 74 7.63 6.62 6.17
N GLY A 75 8.42 6.80 5.10
CA GLY A 75 9.20 5.73 4.49
C GLY A 75 8.32 4.64 3.87
N GLY A 76 7.01 4.88 3.81
CA GLY A 76 6.04 4.06 3.14
C GLY A 76 6.19 4.14 1.62
N LEU A 77 5.74 3.09 0.92
CA LEU A 77 5.17 3.30 -0.39
C LEU A 77 3.74 2.80 -0.27
N GLY A 78 2.87 3.73 0.13
CA GLY A 78 1.45 3.52 0.31
C GLY A 78 0.70 3.92 -0.95
N ALA A 79 -0.10 3.02 -1.51
CA ALA A 79 -1.11 3.36 -2.51
C ALA A 79 -2.45 3.45 -1.78
N PHE A 80 -3.05 4.64 -1.75
CA PHE A 80 -4.33 4.83 -1.07
C PHE A 80 -5.49 4.35 -1.95
N ASP A 81 -6.32 3.48 -1.40
CA ASP A 81 -7.54 2.97 -2.02
C ASP A 81 -8.69 3.01 -1.00
N GLY A 82 -9.61 3.97 -1.19
CA GLY A 82 -10.89 3.99 -0.50
C GLY A 82 -10.80 3.86 1.03
N CYS A 83 -9.98 4.68 1.69
CA CYS A 83 -9.70 4.72 3.14
C CYS A 83 -8.57 3.81 3.63
N HIS A 84 -7.97 3.02 2.75
CA HIS A 84 -7.01 2.00 3.13
C HIS A 84 -5.68 2.19 2.42
N ASP A 85 -4.61 1.74 3.08
CA ASP A 85 -3.26 1.87 2.58
C ASP A 85 -2.74 0.53 2.10
N TRP A 86 -2.33 0.48 0.83
CA TRP A 86 -1.56 -0.63 0.29
C TRP A 86 -0.08 -0.34 0.43
N TRP A 87 0.61 -1.15 1.22
CA TRP A 87 2.05 -0.99 1.46
C TRP A 87 2.86 -1.92 0.57
N LEU A 88 3.84 -1.37 -0.15
CA LEU A 88 4.86 -2.17 -0.81
C LEU A 88 5.90 -2.61 0.21
N ASN A 89 5.90 -3.89 0.51
CA ASN A 89 6.80 -4.50 1.50
C ASN A 89 7.97 -5.21 0.81
N ILE A 90 9.10 -5.24 1.51
CA ILE A 90 10.30 -5.98 1.10
C ILE A 90 10.39 -7.25 1.93
N GLY A 91 10.25 -8.40 1.29
CA GLY A 91 10.39 -9.69 1.94
C GLY A 91 11.85 -10.12 2.13
N THR A 92 12.04 -11.20 2.90
CA THR A 92 13.36 -11.79 3.10
C THR A 92 13.67 -12.84 2.03
N SER A 93 14.94 -12.96 1.66
CA SER A 93 15.44 -13.96 0.71
C SER A 93 16.93 -14.20 0.97
N SER A 94 17.40 -15.44 0.80
CA SER A 94 18.82 -15.77 0.81
C SER A 94 19.56 -15.29 -0.44
N HIS A 95 18.83 -14.99 -1.51
CA HIS A 95 19.37 -14.41 -2.73
C HIS A 95 19.50 -12.89 -2.62
N SER A 96 20.31 -12.28 -3.48
CA SER A 96 20.43 -10.82 -3.53
C SER A 96 19.26 -10.10 -4.19
N TYR A 97 18.23 -10.81 -4.68
CA TYR A 97 16.96 -10.23 -5.08
C TYR A 97 15.92 -10.48 -3.98
N LYS A 98 15.29 -9.41 -3.48
CA LYS A 98 14.30 -9.46 -2.40
C LYS A 98 12.90 -9.36 -2.99
N PRO A 99 11.97 -10.27 -2.63
CA PRO A 99 10.61 -10.23 -3.15
C PRO A 99 9.91 -8.97 -2.68
N LEU A 100 9.14 -8.36 -3.58
CA LEU A 100 8.30 -7.22 -3.27
C LEU A 100 6.83 -7.64 -3.28
N THR A 101 6.09 -7.26 -2.24
CA THR A 101 4.68 -7.65 -2.11
C THR A 101 3.82 -6.50 -1.61
N TRP A 102 2.64 -6.36 -2.21
CA TRP A 102 1.58 -5.50 -1.71
C TRP A 102 0.80 -6.19 -0.59
N ALA A 103 0.72 -5.53 0.55
CA ALA A 103 -0.14 -5.91 1.66
C ALA A 103 -1.04 -4.73 2.05
N PHE A 104 -2.20 -5.06 2.59
CA PHE A 104 -3.26 -4.11 2.94
C PHE A 104 -3.19 -3.79 4.43
N ASP A 105 -3.15 -2.51 4.80
CA ASP A 105 -3.17 -1.95 6.17
C ASP A 105 -2.09 -2.46 7.16
N ASP A 106 -1.38 -3.54 6.83
CA ASP A 106 -0.24 -4.07 7.57
C ASP A 106 1.06 -3.51 6.97
N GLN A 107 1.53 -2.39 7.53
CA GLN A 107 2.85 -1.84 7.26
C GLN A 107 3.91 -2.73 7.94
N ILE A 108 4.31 -3.81 7.27
CA ILE A 108 5.21 -4.78 7.91
C ILE A 108 6.63 -4.24 7.95
N THR A 109 7.10 -3.57 6.90
CA THR A 109 8.44 -2.97 6.90
C THR A 109 8.61 -1.99 5.73
N THR A 110 8.62 -0.67 5.96
CA THR A 110 8.75 0.29 4.86
C THR A 110 9.78 1.35 5.16
N ASN A 111 10.75 1.46 4.26
CA ASN A 111 11.68 2.57 4.25
C ASN A 111 12.06 2.80 2.79
N TRP A 112 11.15 3.46 2.08
CA TRP A 112 11.28 3.94 0.72
C TRP A 112 11.54 5.45 0.76
N ALA A 113 12.31 5.94 -0.18
CA ALA A 113 12.54 7.35 -0.44
C ALA A 113 12.33 7.60 -1.93
N GLY A 114 11.77 8.75 -2.25
CA GLY A 114 11.44 9.15 -3.60
C GLY A 114 10.45 10.32 -3.58
N GLY A 115 9.88 10.58 -4.73
CA GLY A 115 8.93 11.66 -4.96
C GLY A 115 8.75 11.91 -6.46
N PRO A 116 7.92 12.88 -6.84
CA PRO A 116 7.66 13.20 -8.24
C PRO A 116 8.95 13.53 -9.00
N GLY A 117 9.25 12.72 -10.02
CA GLY A 117 10.46 12.84 -10.85
C GLY A 117 11.74 12.33 -10.20
N GLU A 118 11.64 11.67 -9.04
CA GLU A 118 12.79 11.11 -8.33
C GLU A 118 12.83 9.59 -8.44
N ILE A 119 14.06 9.04 -8.46
CA ILE A 119 14.27 7.60 -8.45
C ILE A 119 13.91 7.03 -7.08
N MET A 120 12.99 6.08 -7.10
CA MET A 120 12.60 5.30 -5.93
C MET A 120 13.78 4.51 -5.39
N THR A 121 14.06 4.71 -4.10
CA THR A 121 15.23 4.15 -3.42
C THR A 121 14.80 3.57 -2.08
N THR A 122 15.36 2.42 -1.69
CA THR A 122 15.21 1.91 -0.32
C THR A 122 16.14 2.65 0.64
N THR A 123 15.68 2.93 1.85
CA THR A 123 16.50 3.46 2.93
C THR A 123 16.96 2.31 3.83
N ALA A 124 18.11 2.47 4.49
CA ALA A 124 18.94 1.39 5.02
C ALA A 124 18.33 0.51 6.14
N THR A 125 17.06 0.71 6.51
CA THR A 125 16.44 0.08 7.69
C THR A 125 15.01 -0.33 7.39
N VAL A 126 14.75 -1.59 7.08
CA VAL A 126 13.40 -2.06 6.71
C VAL A 126 12.83 -2.80 7.92
N GLY A 127 12.24 -2.05 8.87
CA GLY A 127 11.86 -2.58 10.18
C GLY A 127 13.05 -3.06 11.03
N GLN A 128 12.81 -3.49 12.28
CA GLN A 128 13.88 -3.90 13.20
C GLN A 128 14.59 -5.21 12.82
N THR A 129 14.12 -5.91 11.78
CA THR A 129 14.53 -7.29 11.47
C THR A 129 15.28 -7.44 10.14
N LEU A 130 15.21 -6.44 9.24
CA LEU A 130 15.86 -6.48 7.93
C LEU A 130 16.71 -5.21 7.69
N GLN A 131 18.02 -5.35 7.90
CA GLN A 131 19.01 -4.32 7.56
C GLN A 131 19.54 -4.59 6.14
N LEU A 132 19.25 -3.67 5.23
CA LEU A 132 19.73 -3.70 3.85
C LEU A 132 20.49 -2.41 3.57
N ALA A 133 21.52 -2.46 2.74
CA ALA A 133 22.09 -1.23 2.20
C ALA A 133 21.04 -0.54 1.29
N PRO A 134 21.01 0.80 1.24
CA PRO A 134 20.17 1.51 0.29
C PRO A 134 20.40 1.02 -1.14
N SER A 135 19.30 0.82 -1.86
CA SER A 135 19.32 0.42 -3.26
C SER A 135 18.17 1.08 -4.02
N SER A 136 18.50 1.59 -5.22
CA SER A 136 17.57 2.07 -6.24
C SER A 136 17.42 1.09 -7.41
N GLU A 137 18.07 -0.07 -7.31
CA GLU A 137 18.09 -1.07 -8.37
C GLU A 137 16.97 -2.10 -8.13
N PHE A 138 16.19 -2.33 -9.17
CA PHE A 138 15.13 -3.33 -9.19
C PHE A 138 15.44 -4.38 -10.25
N LEU A 139 14.98 -5.59 -10.02
CA LEU A 139 15.03 -6.68 -10.97
C LEU A 139 13.61 -7.04 -11.37
N ALA A 140 13.28 -6.89 -12.65
CA ALA A 140 12.00 -7.32 -13.19
C ALA A 140 12.20 -8.64 -13.92
N CYS A 141 11.52 -9.70 -13.48
CA CYS A 141 11.61 -11.04 -14.06
C CYS A 141 10.28 -11.49 -14.65
N LYS A 142 10.32 -12.09 -15.85
CA LYS A 142 9.15 -12.56 -16.56
C LYS A 142 8.78 -13.96 -16.09
N GLU A 143 7.77 -14.04 -15.22
CA GLU A 143 7.29 -15.28 -14.63
C GLU A 143 5.83 -15.47 -14.98
N SER A 144 5.48 -16.64 -15.54
CA SER A 144 4.11 -16.97 -15.94
C SER A 144 3.43 -15.90 -16.84
N GLY A 145 4.22 -15.16 -17.62
CA GLY A 145 3.73 -14.10 -18.52
C GLY A 145 3.67 -12.70 -17.92
N SER A 146 3.95 -12.53 -16.62
CA SER A 146 3.97 -11.23 -15.93
C SER A 146 5.38 -10.81 -15.54
N TRP A 147 5.65 -9.51 -15.55
CA TRP A 147 6.90 -8.96 -15.04
C TRP A 147 6.81 -8.78 -13.52
N ILE A 148 7.29 -9.77 -12.77
CA ILE A 148 7.37 -9.71 -11.30
C ILE A 148 8.56 -8.85 -10.91
N LEU A 149 8.36 -7.99 -9.92
CA LEU A 149 9.36 -7.03 -9.46
C LEU A 149 10.02 -7.48 -8.15
N TYR A 150 11.34 -7.34 -8.11
CA TYR A 150 12.17 -7.58 -6.94
C TYR A 150 13.04 -6.36 -6.66
N LEU A 151 13.41 -6.15 -5.40
CA LEU A 151 14.48 -5.23 -5.03
C LEU A 151 15.82 -5.93 -5.23
N GLN A 152 16.72 -5.34 -6.00
CA GLN A 152 18.06 -5.90 -6.23
C GLN A 152 19.06 -5.30 -5.25
N THR A 153 19.74 -6.17 -4.49
CA THR A 153 20.77 -5.80 -3.50
C THR A 153 22.13 -6.44 -3.83
N GLY A 154 22.29 -6.97 -5.04
CA GLY A 154 23.49 -7.66 -5.51
C GLY A 154 23.34 -8.07 -6.99
N THR A 155 23.79 -9.27 -7.36
CA THR A 155 23.84 -9.71 -8.77
C THR A 155 23.11 -11.03 -9.05
N ASP A 156 22.51 -11.66 -8.03
CA ASP A 156 21.72 -12.88 -8.24
C ASP A 156 20.53 -12.58 -9.14
N VAL A 157 20.18 -13.57 -9.97
CA VAL A 157 18.98 -13.55 -10.82
C VAL A 157 18.30 -14.92 -10.75
N PRO A 158 16.96 -14.99 -10.71
CA PRO A 158 16.23 -16.25 -10.78
C PRO A 158 16.60 -17.05 -12.05
N ALA A 159 16.80 -18.35 -11.92
CA ALA A 159 17.18 -19.21 -13.04
C ALA A 159 15.98 -19.57 -13.92
N GLY A 160 16.22 -19.65 -15.24
CA GLY A 160 15.22 -20.13 -16.21
C GLY A 160 14.12 -19.12 -16.55
N VAL A 161 14.26 -17.87 -16.12
CA VAL A 161 13.34 -16.77 -16.44
C VAL A 161 14.11 -15.59 -17.03
N GLU A 162 13.44 -14.80 -17.85
CA GLU A 162 14.00 -13.58 -18.43
C GLU A 162 13.95 -12.48 -17.38
N CYS A 163 15.09 -11.91 -17.00
CA CYS A 163 15.14 -10.80 -16.06
C CYS A 163 15.89 -9.61 -16.63
N VAL A 164 15.45 -8.41 -16.26
CA VAL A 164 16.08 -7.13 -16.61
C VAL A 164 16.21 -6.27 -15.38
N THR A 165 17.35 -5.60 -15.23
CA THR A 165 17.54 -4.59 -14.20
C THR A 165 16.89 -3.29 -14.64
N THR A 166 16.20 -2.62 -13.72
CA THR A 166 15.61 -1.31 -13.96
C THR A 166 15.68 -0.43 -12.72
N GLN A 167 15.56 0.88 -12.92
CA GLN A 167 15.21 1.84 -11.89
C GLN A 167 13.72 2.19 -12.02
N LEU A 168 13.11 2.63 -10.92
CA LEU A 168 11.73 3.09 -10.86
C LEU A 168 11.69 4.57 -10.53
N GLU A 169 10.80 5.32 -11.17
CA GLU A 169 10.60 6.77 -10.95
C GLU A 169 9.11 7.06 -10.87
N GLU A 170 8.67 7.86 -9.89
CA GLU A 170 7.32 8.43 -9.90
C GLU A 170 7.24 9.49 -10.99
N GLY A 171 6.27 9.41 -11.90
CA GLY A 171 6.07 10.45 -12.89
C GLY A 171 5.89 11.84 -12.26
N THR A 172 6.20 12.89 -13.00
CA THR A 172 5.85 14.26 -12.60
C THR A 172 4.44 14.57 -13.10
N SER A 173 3.54 15.00 -12.22
CA SER A 173 2.19 15.40 -12.65
C SER A 173 2.34 16.63 -13.54
N THR A 174 2.03 16.52 -14.83
CA THR A 174 1.68 17.70 -15.62
C THR A 174 0.33 18.17 -15.11
N ALA A 175 0.34 19.22 -14.29
CA ALA A 175 -0.87 19.98 -13.98
C ALA A 175 -1.64 20.23 -15.29
N ILE A 176 -2.88 19.74 -15.35
CA ILE A 176 -3.80 19.97 -16.47
C ILE A 176 -4.40 21.37 -16.31
#